data_AF-Q19FX3-F1
#
_entry.id   AF-Q19FX3-F1
#
_cell.length_a   1.000
_cell.length_b   1.000
_cell.length_c   1.000
_cell.angle_alpha   90.00
_cell.angle_beta   90.00
_cell.angle_gamma   90.00
#
_symmetry.space_group_name_H-M   'P 1'
#
loop_
_entity.id
_entity.type
_entity.pdbx_description
1 polymer ?
#
loop_
_entity_poly.entity_id
_entity_poly.type
_entity_poly.pdbx_seq_one_letter_code
_entity_poly.pdbx_strand_id
1 'polypeptide(L)'
;LRYLGIDGNSINDFDIAAIISKLRFLQTLFVSDNYFIEETIDLRKLTSLRHVIGNFFGGLLIGDVANLQTLTSISFDSWNKLKPELLINLRDLGISEMSRSKERRVHVSWASLTKLESLRVLKLATPTEVHLSLESEEAVRSMDVISRSLESVTLVGITFEEDPMPFLQKMPRLEDLILLSCNYSGK
;
A
#
# COMPACT_ATOMS: atom_id res chain seq x y z
N LEU A 1 13.13 19.62 -10.89
CA LEU A 1 12.97 18.20 -11.28
C LEU A 1 11.56 17.74 -10.89
N ARG A 2 10.82 17.09 -11.80
CA ARG A 2 9.45 16.59 -11.54
C ARG A 2 9.38 15.06 -11.42
N TYR A 3 10.35 14.35 -11.96
CA TYR A 3 10.44 12.89 -11.95
C TYR A 3 11.83 12.48 -11.46
N LEU A 4 11.91 11.54 -10.54
CA LEU A 4 13.14 10.88 -10.12
C LEU A 4 12.90 9.38 -10.21
N GLY A 5 13.70 8.70 -11.05
CA GLY A 5 13.74 7.25 -11.13
C GLY A 5 15.05 6.74 -10.55
N ILE A 6 14.97 5.69 -9.73
CA ILE A 6 16.10 4.99 -9.12
C ILE A 6 16.07 3.55 -9.62
N ASP A 7 17.15 3.11 -10.27
CA ASP A 7 17.32 1.75 -10.77
C ASP A 7 18.59 1.11 -10.18
N GLY A 8 18.49 -0.16 -9.81
CA GLY A 8 19.27 -0.84 -8.77
C GLY A 8 20.73 -1.17 -9.06
N ASN A 9 21.39 -0.51 -10.01
CA ASN A 9 22.73 -0.91 -10.44
C ASN A 9 23.90 -0.09 -9.89
N SER A 10 23.70 1.01 -9.14
CA SER A 10 24.85 1.86 -8.72
C SER A 10 24.64 2.91 -7.62
N ILE A 11 23.65 2.79 -6.73
CA ILE A 11 23.44 3.81 -5.67
C ILE A 11 23.75 3.27 -4.27
N ASN A 12 24.78 2.42 -4.13
CA ASN A 12 25.20 1.91 -2.82
C ASN A 12 26.00 2.94 -1.99
N ASP A 13 26.31 4.12 -2.54
CA ASP A 13 27.17 5.14 -1.91
C ASP A 13 26.53 6.53 -1.76
N PHE A 14 25.22 6.71 -2.06
CA PHE A 14 24.56 8.01 -1.90
C PHE A 14 23.43 7.97 -0.85
N ASP A 15 23.38 9.01 -0.02
CA ASP A 15 22.25 9.31 0.87
C ASP A 15 21.04 9.74 0.02
N ILE A 16 20.27 8.73 -0.44
CA ILE A 16 19.09 8.90 -1.30
C ILE A 16 18.05 9.77 -0.59
N ALA A 17 17.85 9.57 0.71
CA ALA A 17 17.02 10.43 1.53
C ALA A 17 17.42 11.92 1.43
N ALA A 18 18.71 12.23 1.54
CA ALA A 18 19.21 13.60 1.41
C ALA A 18 18.95 14.20 0.01
N ILE A 19 19.05 13.39 -1.05
CA ILE A 19 18.72 13.85 -2.42
C ILE A 19 17.23 14.14 -2.54
N ILE A 20 16.38 13.18 -2.18
CA ILE A 20 14.92 13.28 -2.29
C ILE A 20 14.40 14.51 -1.53
N SER A 21 14.93 14.76 -0.33
CA SER A 21 14.52 15.90 0.52
C SER A 21 14.68 17.28 -0.13
N LYS A 22 15.57 17.41 -1.14
CA LYS A 22 15.84 18.67 -1.85
C LYS A 22 14.89 18.90 -3.03
N LEU A 23 14.13 17.90 -3.45
CA LEU A 23 13.35 17.92 -4.68
C LEU A 23 11.92 18.46 -4.48
N ARG A 24 11.78 19.73 -4.04
CA ARG A 24 10.48 20.33 -3.67
C ARG A 24 9.37 20.29 -4.73
N PHE A 25 9.74 20.16 -6.00
CA PHE A 25 8.82 20.08 -7.14
C PHE A 25 8.63 18.66 -7.69
N LEU A 26 9.13 17.65 -6.98
CA LEU A 26 8.99 16.26 -7.36
C LEU A 26 7.50 15.89 -7.37
N GLN A 27 7.10 15.23 -8.45
CA GLN A 27 5.74 14.73 -8.66
C GLN A 27 5.71 13.20 -8.67
N THR A 28 6.75 12.59 -9.23
CA THR A 28 6.90 11.14 -9.27
C THR A 28 8.25 10.73 -8.71
N LEU A 29 8.21 9.91 -7.67
CA LEU A 29 9.34 9.15 -7.19
C LEU A 29 9.13 7.70 -7.62
N PHE A 30 10.05 7.17 -8.42
CA PHE A 30 10.02 5.81 -8.93
C PHE A 30 11.27 5.06 -8.48
N VAL A 31 11.07 3.84 -7.98
CA VAL A 31 12.12 2.88 -7.64
C VAL A 31 11.86 1.59 -8.42
N SER A 32 12.87 1.06 -9.08
CA SER A 32 12.75 -0.19 -9.84
C SER A 32 12.38 -1.36 -8.93
N ASP A 33 11.63 -2.34 -9.44
CA ASP A 33 11.22 -3.52 -8.67
C ASP A 33 12.40 -4.37 -8.17
N ASN A 34 13.57 -4.26 -8.82
CA ASN A 34 14.79 -4.97 -8.42
C ASN A 34 15.63 -4.23 -7.36
N TYR A 35 15.15 -3.08 -6.88
CA TYR A 35 15.82 -2.27 -5.87
C TYR A 35 14.89 -1.97 -4.70
N PHE A 36 15.45 -1.96 -3.50
CA PHE A 36 14.71 -1.79 -2.27
C PHE A 36 15.30 -0.63 -1.47
N ILE A 37 14.44 0.30 -1.04
CA ILE A 37 14.84 1.35 -0.12
C ILE A 37 14.46 0.92 1.29
N GLU A 38 15.46 0.60 2.12
CA GLU A 38 15.32 0.20 3.52
C GLU A 38 15.43 1.38 4.51
N GLU A 39 15.97 2.52 4.06
CA GLU A 39 16.06 3.72 4.88
C GLU A 39 14.72 4.46 5.00
N THR A 40 14.61 5.34 6.01
CA THR A 40 13.42 6.18 6.17
C THR A 40 13.50 7.38 5.25
N ILE A 41 12.51 7.55 4.37
CA ILE A 41 12.40 8.69 3.47
C ILE A 41 11.35 9.68 4.00
N ASP A 42 11.78 10.93 4.24
CA ASP A 42 10.88 12.02 4.60
C ASP A 42 10.34 12.74 3.37
N LEU A 43 9.09 12.43 3.02
CA LEU A 43 8.37 13.01 1.88
C LEU A 43 7.49 14.19 2.28
N ARG A 44 7.41 14.57 3.57
CA ARG A 44 6.47 15.60 4.07
C ARG A 44 6.66 16.97 3.42
N LYS A 45 7.87 17.30 2.98
CA LYS A 45 8.21 18.57 2.32
C LYS A 45 7.93 18.56 0.82
N LEU A 46 7.56 17.42 0.23
CA LEU A 46 7.33 17.26 -1.20
C LEU A 46 5.85 17.49 -1.53
N THR A 47 5.41 18.74 -1.42
CA THR A 47 3.99 19.11 -1.56
C THR A 47 3.41 18.89 -2.97
N SER A 48 4.27 18.76 -3.98
CA SER A 48 3.88 18.46 -5.37
C SER A 48 3.79 16.95 -5.67
N LEU A 49 4.14 16.09 -4.71
CA LEU A 49 4.25 14.65 -4.93
C LEU A 49 2.87 14.03 -5.16
N ARG A 50 2.77 13.23 -6.22
CA ARG A 50 1.55 12.55 -6.65
C ARG A 50 1.73 11.05 -6.75
N HIS A 51 2.93 10.60 -7.08
CA HIS A 51 3.20 9.19 -7.33
C HIS A 51 4.47 8.76 -6.60
N VAL A 52 4.33 7.74 -5.75
CA VAL A 52 5.42 7.02 -5.09
C VAL A 52 5.29 5.57 -5.53
N ILE A 53 6.19 5.16 -6.42
CA ILE A 53 6.13 3.88 -7.14
C ILE A 53 7.42 3.13 -6.89
N GLY A 54 7.34 1.81 -6.71
CA GLY A 54 8.47 0.94 -6.41
C GLY A 54 8.47 0.43 -4.99
N ASN A 55 9.59 -0.16 -4.54
CA ASN A 55 9.67 -0.90 -3.29
C ASN A 55 10.33 -0.10 -2.15
N PHE A 56 9.50 0.54 -1.33
CA PHE A 56 9.92 1.23 -0.10
C PHE A 56 9.57 0.36 1.11
N PHE A 57 10.58 -0.31 1.67
CA PHE A 57 10.41 -1.17 2.85
C PHE A 57 10.85 -0.51 4.15
N GLY A 58 11.68 0.53 4.05
CA GLY A 58 11.93 1.46 5.15
C GLY A 58 10.70 2.29 5.51
N GLY A 59 10.89 3.25 6.43
CA GLY A 59 9.84 4.17 6.82
C GLY A 59 9.50 5.18 5.72
N LEU A 60 8.22 5.38 5.43
CA LEU A 60 7.76 6.50 4.59
C LEU A 60 7.03 7.53 5.47
N LEU A 61 7.62 8.72 5.60
CA LEU A 61 6.93 9.83 6.28
C LEU A 61 6.23 10.68 5.22
N ILE A 62 4.91 10.53 5.12
CA ILE A 62 4.07 11.26 4.17
C ILE A 62 3.41 12.42 4.89
N GLY A 63 3.40 13.60 4.26
CA GLY A 63 2.79 14.80 4.83
C GLY A 63 1.30 14.89 4.54
N ASP A 64 0.58 15.53 5.45
CA ASP A 64 -0.87 15.74 5.45
C ASP A 64 -1.44 16.43 4.20
N VAL A 65 -0.59 17.10 3.42
CA VAL A 65 -0.95 17.91 2.24
C VAL A 65 -0.53 17.27 0.91
N ALA A 66 -0.12 16.00 0.92
CA ALA A 66 0.25 15.30 -0.30
C ALA A 66 -1.00 15.05 -1.16
N ASN A 67 -1.04 15.59 -2.38
CA ASN A 67 -2.01 15.20 -3.42
C ASN A 67 -1.64 13.83 -4.02
N LEU A 68 -1.35 12.87 -3.13
CA LEU A 68 -0.88 11.55 -3.50
C LEU A 68 -2.01 10.77 -4.15
N GLN A 69 -1.74 10.25 -5.33
CA GLN A 69 -2.66 9.46 -6.15
C GLN A 69 -2.22 8.00 -6.20
N THR A 70 -0.92 7.75 -6.16
CA THR A 70 -0.33 6.41 -6.29
C THR A 70 0.71 6.20 -5.19
N LEU A 71 0.54 5.12 -4.43
CA LEU A 71 1.51 4.60 -3.46
C LEU A 71 1.59 3.07 -3.63
N THR A 72 2.57 2.55 -4.38
CA THR A 72 2.54 1.12 -4.78
C THR A 72 3.21 0.15 -3.81
N SER A 73 3.98 0.64 -2.85
CA SER A 73 4.59 -0.18 -1.81
C SER A 73 4.82 0.65 -0.57
N ILE A 74 4.23 0.22 0.54
CA ILE A 74 4.52 0.68 1.89
C ILE A 74 4.41 -0.52 2.83
N SER A 75 5.27 -0.60 3.85
CA SER A 75 5.13 -1.64 4.88
C SER A 75 3.87 -1.44 5.72
N PHE A 76 3.33 -2.52 6.28
CA PHE A 76 2.15 -2.43 7.15
C PHE A 76 2.39 -1.54 8.37
N ASP A 77 3.58 -1.64 8.97
CA ASP A 77 3.98 -0.79 10.10
C ASP A 77 4.00 0.69 9.74
N SER A 78 4.42 1.03 8.52
CA SER A 78 4.41 2.41 8.04
C SER A 78 2.99 2.87 7.72
N TRP A 79 2.18 2.02 7.06
CA TRP A 79 0.78 2.31 6.77
C TRP A 79 -0.01 2.62 8.05
N ASN A 80 0.14 1.80 9.09
CA ASN A 80 -0.56 1.94 10.37
C ASN A 80 -0.17 3.22 11.15
N LYS A 81 0.96 3.85 10.82
CA LYS A 81 1.40 5.13 11.42
C LYS A 81 0.91 6.34 10.63
N LEU A 82 0.44 6.16 9.40
CA LEU A 82 -0.15 7.22 8.61
C LEU A 82 -1.57 7.53 9.09
N LYS A 83 -2.09 8.66 8.64
CA LYS A 83 -3.51 9.02 8.75
C LYS A 83 -4.15 8.86 7.37
N PRO A 84 -4.75 7.70 7.05
CA PRO A 84 -5.30 7.44 5.71
C PRO A 84 -6.36 8.46 5.29
N GLU A 85 -7.08 9.04 6.26
CA GLU A 85 -8.05 10.14 6.05
C GLU A 85 -7.48 11.41 5.41
N LEU A 86 -6.16 11.58 5.39
CA LEU A 86 -5.50 12.70 4.71
C LEU A 86 -5.13 12.37 3.26
N LEU A 87 -5.21 11.09 2.87
CA LEU A 87 -4.89 10.59 1.53
C LEU A 87 -6.15 10.46 0.66
N ILE A 88 -7.04 11.46 0.73
CA ILE A 88 -8.37 11.44 0.08
C ILE A 88 -8.33 11.26 -1.45
N ASN A 89 -7.20 11.62 -2.07
CA ASN A 89 -6.98 11.55 -3.51
C ASN A 89 -6.29 10.24 -3.94
N LEU A 90 -5.97 9.35 -2.99
CA LEU A 90 -5.28 8.10 -3.28
C LEU A 90 -6.18 7.17 -4.07
N ARG A 91 -5.67 6.70 -5.21
CA ARG A 91 -6.37 5.80 -6.13
C ARG A 91 -5.73 4.43 -6.18
N ASP A 92 -4.41 4.40 -6.07
CA ASP A 92 -3.64 3.16 -6.11
C ASP A 92 -2.85 3.00 -4.81
N LEU A 93 -3.12 1.91 -4.10
CA LEU A 93 -2.45 1.56 -2.86
C LEU A 93 -1.91 0.14 -2.94
N GLY A 94 -0.60 0.01 -2.74
CA GLY A 94 0.07 -1.25 -2.50
C GLY A 94 0.70 -1.26 -1.11
N ILE A 95 0.29 -2.21 -0.28
CA ILE A 95 0.88 -2.46 1.03
C ILE A 95 1.59 -3.80 0.94
N SER A 96 2.88 -3.82 1.27
CA SER A 96 3.68 -5.03 1.19
C SER A 96 4.77 -5.10 2.24
N GLU A 97 5.00 -6.32 2.72
CA GLU A 97 6.00 -6.63 3.74
C GLU A 97 7.19 -7.38 3.10
N MET A 98 8.41 -7.16 3.60
CA MET A 98 9.60 -7.87 3.14
C MET A 98 10.06 -8.92 4.17
N SER A 99 9.68 -8.75 5.44
CA SER A 99 10.27 -9.49 6.54
C SER A 99 9.89 -10.99 6.56
N ARG A 100 10.93 -11.84 6.58
CA ARG A 100 10.87 -13.30 6.82
C ARG A 100 10.88 -13.67 8.31
N SER A 101 10.78 -12.69 9.20
CA SER A 101 10.74 -12.94 10.65
C SER A 101 9.43 -13.63 11.00
N LYS A 102 9.57 -14.87 11.47
CA LYS A 102 8.48 -15.74 11.91
C LYS A 102 7.60 -15.03 12.94
N GLU A 103 6.29 -15.25 12.81
CA GLU A 103 5.29 -15.01 13.87
C GLU A 103 4.99 -13.55 14.23
N ARG A 104 4.77 -12.68 13.25
CA ARG A 104 3.94 -11.49 13.49
C ARG A 104 2.64 -11.61 12.72
N ARG A 105 1.54 -11.80 13.47
CA ARG A 105 0.19 -11.57 12.94
C ARG A 105 0.05 -10.07 12.73
N VAL A 106 0.32 -9.63 11.52
CA VAL A 106 0.00 -8.27 11.11
C VAL A 106 -1.48 -8.26 10.78
N HIS A 107 -2.27 -7.60 11.63
CA HIS A 107 -3.67 -7.34 11.34
C HIS A 107 -3.77 -6.08 10.48
N VAL A 108 -4.29 -6.23 9.27
CA VAL A 108 -4.68 -5.10 8.44
C VAL A 108 -6.14 -4.84 8.73
N SER A 109 -6.42 -3.71 9.40
CA SER A 109 -7.81 -3.29 9.57
C SER A 109 -8.30 -2.67 8.26
N TRP A 110 -9.38 -3.24 7.72
CA TRP A 110 -10.15 -2.65 6.63
C TRP A 110 -10.69 -1.26 6.98
N ALA A 111 -10.87 -0.92 8.26
CA ALA A 111 -11.34 0.41 8.67
C ALA A 111 -10.39 1.52 8.21
N SER A 112 -9.08 1.24 8.17
CA SER A 112 -8.09 2.21 7.69
C SER A 112 -8.29 2.54 6.20
N LEU A 113 -8.84 1.61 5.42
CA LEU A 113 -9.10 1.79 3.99
C LEU A 113 -10.41 2.53 3.72
N THR A 114 -11.36 2.54 4.66
CA THR A 114 -12.67 3.21 4.50
C THR A 114 -12.59 4.68 4.22
N LYS A 115 -11.52 5.34 4.65
CA LYS A 115 -11.34 6.77 4.44
C LYS A 115 -10.88 7.09 3.01
N LEU A 116 -10.55 6.07 2.21
CA LEU A 116 -10.03 6.19 0.86
C LEU A 116 -11.16 5.99 -0.16
N GLU A 117 -12.12 6.92 -0.20
CA GLU A 117 -13.28 6.82 -1.10
C GLU A 117 -12.90 6.81 -2.59
N SER A 118 -11.75 7.39 -2.94
CA SER A 118 -11.21 7.43 -4.31
C SER A 118 -10.42 6.19 -4.70
N LEU A 119 -10.25 5.21 -3.79
CA LEU A 119 -9.40 4.05 -4.03
C LEU A 119 -9.98 3.14 -5.11
N ARG A 120 -9.16 2.82 -6.11
CA ARG A 120 -9.52 1.97 -7.26
C ARG A 120 -8.71 0.69 -7.30
N VAL A 121 -7.43 0.78 -6.96
CA VAL A 121 -6.50 -0.34 -7.01
C VAL A 121 -5.96 -0.60 -5.61
N LEU A 122 -6.17 -1.82 -5.13
CA LEU A 122 -5.60 -2.31 -3.88
C LEU A 122 -4.72 -3.52 -4.14
N LYS A 123 -3.46 -3.45 -3.68
CA LYS A 123 -2.54 -4.59 -3.63
C LYS A 123 -2.12 -4.84 -2.19
N LEU A 124 -2.37 -6.03 -1.68
CA LEU A 124 -1.84 -6.51 -0.40
C LEU A 124 -0.92 -7.68 -0.67
N ALA A 125 0.36 -7.57 -0.31
CA ALA A 125 1.34 -8.63 -0.53
C ALA A 125 2.16 -8.92 0.72
N THR A 126 2.13 -10.17 1.16
CA THR A 126 2.88 -10.61 2.34
C THR A 126 3.71 -11.86 2.03
N PRO A 127 4.96 -11.95 2.55
CA PRO A 127 5.79 -13.15 2.46
C PRO A 127 5.51 -14.13 3.62
N THR A 128 4.71 -13.74 4.62
CA THR A 128 4.31 -14.55 5.77
C THR A 128 2.79 -14.74 5.79
N GLU A 129 2.30 -15.81 6.43
CA GLU A 129 0.86 -16.08 6.56
C GLU A 129 0.17 -14.94 7.33
N VAL A 130 -0.48 -14.04 6.60
CA VAL A 130 -1.38 -13.04 7.17
C VAL A 130 -2.80 -13.57 7.05
N HIS A 131 -3.49 -13.59 8.19
CA HIS A 131 -4.91 -13.89 8.25
C HIS A 131 -5.71 -12.62 8.01
N LEU A 132 -6.54 -12.63 6.97
CA LEU A 132 -7.54 -11.59 6.75
C LEU A 132 -8.91 -12.17 7.11
N SER A 133 -9.53 -11.61 8.14
CA SER A 133 -10.95 -11.86 8.44
C SER A 133 -11.80 -10.81 7.72
N LEU A 134 -12.77 -11.29 6.96
CA LEU A 134 -13.67 -10.46 6.15
C LEU A 134 -15.04 -10.27 6.81
N GLU A 135 -15.36 -11.06 7.84
CA GLU A 135 -16.66 -11.04 8.52
C GLU A 135 -16.70 -10.20 9.80
N SER A 136 -15.56 -9.63 10.22
CA SER A 136 -15.56 -8.70 11.36
C SER A 136 -16.51 -7.52 11.10
N GLU A 137 -17.19 -7.03 12.15
CA GLU A 137 -18.08 -5.86 12.05
C GLU A 137 -17.35 -4.65 11.43
N GLU A 138 -16.06 -4.55 11.71
CA GLU A 138 -15.16 -3.55 11.14
C GLU A 138 -14.98 -3.73 9.62
N ALA A 139 -14.74 -4.95 9.13
CA ALA A 139 -14.63 -5.25 7.71
C ALA A 139 -15.95 -5.01 6.96
N VAL A 140 -17.08 -5.37 7.55
CA VAL A 140 -18.41 -5.16 6.94
C VAL A 140 -18.73 -3.66 6.83
N ARG A 141 -18.51 -2.86 7.88
CA ARG A 141 -18.66 -1.40 7.79
C ARG A 141 -17.71 -0.79 6.76
N SER A 142 -16.54 -1.41 6.61
CA SER A 142 -15.54 -0.92 5.68
C SER A 142 -15.88 -1.16 4.22
N MET A 143 -16.52 -2.30 3.96
CA MET A 143 -17.08 -2.69 2.67
C MET A 143 -18.00 -1.60 2.12
N ASP A 144 -18.90 -1.05 2.92
CA ASP A 144 -19.89 -0.06 2.45
C ASP A 144 -19.25 1.21 1.87
N VAL A 145 -18.00 1.51 2.24
CA VAL A 145 -17.33 2.74 1.80
C VAL A 145 -16.47 2.49 0.56
N ILE A 146 -15.56 1.51 0.60
CA ILE A 146 -14.61 1.26 -0.51
C ILE A 146 -15.18 0.43 -1.66
N SER A 147 -16.27 -0.32 -1.43
CA SER A 147 -16.86 -1.19 -2.47
C SER A 147 -17.31 -0.43 -3.71
N ARG A 148 -17.67 0.86 -3.59
CA ARG A 148 -18.20 1.66 -4.69
C ARG A 148 -17.15 2.08 -5.72
N SER A 149 -15.86 2.06 -5.35
CA SER A 149 -14.78 2.61 -6.16
C SER A 149 -13.69 1.62 -6.54
N LEU A 150 -13.55 0.51 -5.81
CA LEU A 150 -12.57 -0.54 -6.11
C LEU A 150 -12.83 -1.20 -7.48
N GLU A 151 -11.82 -1.11 -8.33
CA GLU A 151 -11.78 -1.64 -9.71
C GLU A 151 -10.83 -2.86 -9.79
N SER A 152 -9.76 -2.89 -9.00
CA SER A 152 -8.77 -3.98 -9.02
C SER A 152 -8.29 -4.36 -7.61
N VAL A 153 -8.28 -5.65 -7.31
CA VAL A 153 -7.76 -6.23 -6.06
C VAL A 153 -6.70 -7.29 -6.37
N THR A 154 -5.50 -7.12 -5.80
CA THR A 154 -4.43 -8.12 -5.83
C THR A 154 -4.06 -8.53 -4.41
N LEU A 155 -4.19 -9.82 -4.11
CA LEU A 155 -3.83 -10.40 -2.81
C LEU A 155 -2.74 -11.45 -3.03
N VAL A 156 -1.65 -11.33 -2.27
CA VAL A 156 -0.50 -12.23 -2.38
C VAL A 156 -0.12 -12.76 -1.00
N GLY A 157 -0.08 -14.09 -0.85
CA GLY A 157 0.34 -14.74 0.40
C GLY A 157 -0.67 -14.66 1.55
N ILE A 158 -1.95 -14.39 1.24
CA ILE A 158 -3.01 -14.24 2.25
C ILE A 158 -3.67 -15.58 2.57
N THR A 159 -3.90 -15.84 3.85
CA THR A 159 -4.77 -16.94 4.31
C THR A 159 -6.12 -16.38 4.72
N PHE A 160 -7.19 -16.79 4.04
CA PHE A 160 -8.55 -16.40 4.38
C PHE A 160 -9.11 -17.31 5.49
N GLU A 161 -9.75 -16.70 6.49
CA GLU A 161 -10.48 -17.43 7.52
C GLU A 161 -11.83 -17.91 6.97
N GLU A 162 -12.55 -17.00 6.30
CA GLU A 162 -13.85 -17.23 5.68
C GLU A 162 -13.75 -17.22 4.13
N ASP A 163 -14.79 -17.67 3.42
CA ASP A 163 -14.81 -17.59 1.95
C ASP A 163 -14.78 -16.11 1.52
N PRO A 164 -13.78 -15.65 0.74
CA PRO A 164 -13.70 -14.26 0.33
C PRO A 164 -14.69 -13.89 -0.79
N MET A 165 -15.28 -14.88 -1.48
CA MET A 165 -16.14 -14.60 -2.65
C MET A 165 -17.41 -13.82 -2.31
N PRO A 166 -18.17 -14.14 -1.24
CA PRO A 166 -19.32 -13.33 -0.81
C PRO A 166 -18.97 -11.87 -0.49
N PHE A 167 -17.72 -11.59 -0.09
CA PHE A 167 -17.23 -10.24 0.14
C PHE A 167 -16.87 -9.54 -1.17
N LEU A 168 -16.06 -10.18 -2.01
CA LEU A 168 -15.55 -9.60 -3.26
C LEU A 168 -16.66 -9.39 -4.31
N GLN A 169 -17.65 -10.29 -4.37
CA GLN A 169 -18.79 -10.18 -5.29
C GLN A 169 -19.69 -8.96 -5.04
N LYS A 170 -19.63 -8.38 -3.83
CA LYS A 170 -20.42 -7.18 -3.49
C LYS A 170 -19.81 -5.89 -4.03
N MET A 171 -18.62 -5.93 -4.64
CA MET A 171 -17.97 -4.77 -5.22
C MET A 171 -18.48 -4.53 -6.65
N PRO A 172 -19.38 -3.54 -6.89
CA PRO A 172 -20.03 -3.34 -8.18
C PRO A 172 -19.10 -2.94 -9.34
N ARG A 173 -17.87 -2.51 -9.04
CA ARG A 173 -16.89 -2.05 -10.04
C ARG A 173 -15.67 -2.95 -10.16
N LEU A 174 -15.60 -4.04 -9.39
CA LEU A 174 -14.44 -4.91 -9.41
C LEU A 174 -14.34 -5.63 -10.76
N GLU A 175 -13.31 -5.29 -11.53
CA GLU A 175 -13.02 -5.85 -12.84
C GLU A 175 -11.88 -6.87 -12.75
N ASP A 176 -10.85 -6.56 -11.94
CA ASP A 176 -9.67 -7.40 -11.79
C ASP A 176 -9.55 -7.98 -10.38
N LEU A 177 -9.45 -9.31 -10.30
CA LEU A 177 -9.15 -10.03 -9.06
C LEU A 177 -7.96 -10.96 -9.29
N ILE A 178 -6.86 -10.71 -8.58
CA ILE A 178 -5.63 -11.51 -8.64
C ILE A 178 -5.36 -12.10 -7.26
N LEU A 179 -5.37 -13.42 -7.15
CA LEU A 179 -5.01 -14.16 -5.94
C LEU A 179 -3.75 -14.99 -6.20
N LEU A 180 -2.66 -14.71 -5.49
CA LEU A 180 -1.37 -15.37 -5.67
C LEU A 180 -0.91 -16.00 -4.35
N SER A 181 -0.64 -17.30 -4.35
CA SER A 181 -0.21 -18.03 -3.15
C SER A 181 -1.15 -17.82 -1.95
N CYS A 182 -2.45 -17.68 -2.21
CA CYS A 182 -3.46 -17.53 -1.17
C CYS A 182 -3.98 -18.90 -0.70
N ASN A 183 -4.33 -19.00 0.58
CA ASN A 183 -4.88 -20.21 1.19
C ASN A 183 -6.26 -19.92 1.79
N TYR A 184 -7.09 -20.95 1.91
CA TYR A 184 -8.36 -20.88 2.63
C TYR A 184 -8.32 -21.85 3.80
N SER A 185 -8.54 -21.36 5.02
CA SER A 185 -8.46 -22.18 6.23
C SER A 185 -9.78 -22.86 6.60
N GLY A 186 -10.92 -22.36 6.10
CA GLY A 186 -12.24 -22.98 6.26
C GLY A 186 -12.71 -23.11 7.70
N LYS A 187 -12.39 -22.12 8.53
CA LYS A 187 -12.84 -22.07 9.93
C LYS A 187 -14.26 -21.54 10.05
#